data_AF-A0A250IPB7-F1
#
_entry.id   AF-A0A250IPB7-F1
#
_cell.length_a   1.000
_cell.length_b   1.000
_cell.length_c   1.000
_cell.angle_alpha   90.00
_cell.angle_beta   90.00
_cell.angle_gamma   90.00
#
_symmetry.space_group_name_H-M   'P 1'
#
loop_
_entity.id
_entity.type
_entity.pdbx_description
1 polymer ?
#
loop_
_entity_poly.entity_id
_entity_poly.type
_entity_poly.pdbx_seq_one_letter_code
_entity_poly.pdbx_strand_id
1 'polypeptide(L)'
;MHPTCRELPTVEECKAAAQVISYPCLRECVEKQCAGVKVNCASEEIQSACRSKSSEGLIALGYVVRFSDKPTSCMNPSREVNWCEQPSSRDCRAISMVHELAHACGWRHGQGLGVPGDDGELLCE
;
A
#
# COMPACT_ATOMS: atom_id res chain seq x y z
N MET A 1 16.15 16.58 10.00
CA MET A 1 15.17 16.33 8.93
C MET A 1 15.07 14.83 8.75
N HIS A 2 13.90 14.24 8.96
CA HIS A 2 13.69 12.85 8.56
C HIS A 2 13.71 12.82 7.03
N PRO A 3 14.48 11.92 6.39
CA PRO A 3 14.48 11.81 4.95
C PRO A 3 13.07 11.47 4.48
N THR A 4 12.58 12.23 3.50
CA THR A 4 11.31 11.95 2.84
C THR A 4 11.48 10.69 2.00
N CYS A 5 10.55 9.73 2.12
CA CYS A 5 10.60 8.52 1.31
C CYS A 5 10.57 8.86 -0.18
N ARG A 6 11.42 8.21 -0.96
CA ARG A 6 11.46 8.35 -2.42
C ARG A 6 10.41 7.46 -3.06
N GLU A 7 10.14 7.75 -4.33
CA GLU A 7 9.26 6.92 -5.16
C GLU A 7 7.85 6.75 -4.60
N LEU A 8 7.37 7.76 -3.86
CA LEU A 8 5.96 7.83 -3.47
C LEU A 8 5.12 8.41 -4.62
N PRO A 9 3.88 7.92 -4.81
CA PRO A 9 2.91 8.64 -5.63
C PRO A 9 2.48 9.92 -4.92
N THR A 10 1.99 10.89 -5.68
CA THR A 10 1.26 12.04 -5.16
C THR A 10 -0.08 11.60 -4.55
N VAL A 11 -0.67 12.47 -3.72
CA VAL A 11 -2.00 12.23 -3.12
C VAL A 11 -3.05 12.09 -4.22
N GLU A 12 -2.96 12.90 -5.27
CA GLU A 12 -3.86 12.92 -6.41
C GLU A 12 -3.79 11.62 -7.21
N GLU A 13 -2.57 11.14 -7.50
CA GLU A 13 -2.36 9.84 -8.18
C GLU A 13 -2.94 8.69 -7.36
N CYS A 14 -2.68 8.66 -6.05
CA CYS A 14 -3.21 7.64 -5.15
C CYS A 14 -4.75 7.64 -5.14
N LYS A 15 -5.39 8.81 -5.01
CA LYS A 15 -6.86 8.92 -5.02
C LYS A 15 -7.48 8.58 -6.36
N ALA A 16 -6.82 8.93 -7.47
CA ALA A 16 -7.25 8.55 -8.80
C ALA A 16 -7.22 7.03 -8.98
N ALA A 17 -6.12 6.38 -8.57
CA ALA A 17 -5.98 4.93 -8.60
C ALA A 17 -7.00 4.24 -7.67
N ALA A 18 -7.40 4.85 -6.55
CA ALA A 18 -8.39 4.27 -5.63
C ALA A 18 -9.82 4.19 -6.21
N GLN A 19 -10.12 4.91 -7.30
CA GLN A 19 -11.48 4.95 -7.88
C GLN A 19 -11.98 3.59 -8.38
N VAL A 20 -11.06 2.66 -8.71
CA VAL A 20 -11.43 1.31 -9.17
C VAL A 20 -12.02 0.42 -8.06
N ILE A 21 -11.82 0.79 -6.80
CA ILE A 21 -12.34 0.03 -5.65
C ILE A 21 -13.87 0.14 -5.63
N SER A 22 -14.53 -1.00 -5.71
CA SER A 22 -15.99 -1.08 -5.84
C SER A 22 -16.72 -0.95 -4.50
N TYR A 23 -16.07 -1.35 -3.39
CA TYR A 23 -16.68 -1.31 -2.07
C TYR A 23 -16.53 0.08 -1.42
N PRO A 24 -17.62 0.82 -1.16
CA PRO A 24 -17.54 2.24 -0.77
C PRO A 24 -16.75 2.49 0.52
N CYS A 25 -16.96 1.68 1.57
CA CYS A 25 -16.25 1.86 2.85
C CYS A 25 -14.73 1.70 2.67
N LEU A 26 -14.32 0.71 1.89
CA LEU A 26 -12.90 0.49 1.59
C LEU A 26 -12.32 1.63 0.76
N ARG A 27 -13.01 2.05 -0.30
CA ARG A 27 -12.56 3.17 -1.15
C ARG A 27 -12.38 4.45 -0.35
N GLU A 28 -13.37 4.83 0.46
CA GLU A 28 -13.31 6.03 1.29
C GLU A 28 -12.16 5.96 2.30
N CYS A 29 -11.93 4.79 2.91
CA CYS A 29 -10.80 4.58 3.80
C CYS A 29 -9.46 4.79 3.06
N VAL A 30 -9.29 4.17 1.89
CA VAL A 30 -8.06 4.29 1.09
C VAL A 30 -7.83 5.74 0.67
N GLU A 31 -8.84 6.43 0.15
CA GLU A 31 -8.74 7.84 -0.27
C GLU A 31 -8.35 8.77 0.88
N LYS A 32 -8.89 8.54 2.09
CA LYS A 32 -8.49 9.27 3.30
C LYS A 32 -7.04 8.98 3.66
N GLN A 33 -6.61 7.72 3.56
CA GLN A 33 -5.24 7.34 3.86
C GLN A 33 -4.23 7.87 2.84
N CYS A 34 -4.57 8.03 1.56
CA CYS A 34 -3.70 8.63 0.55
C CYS A 34 -3.12 10.00 0.99
N ALA A 35 -3.82 10.75 1.85
CA ALA A 35 -3.38 12.05 2.36
C ALA A 35 -2.89 12.02 3.82
N GLY A 36 -3.09 10.92 4.56
CA GLY A 36 -2.98 10.90 6.02
C GLY A 36 -2.26 9.68 6.60
N VAL A 37 -1.83 8.73 5.77
CA VAL A 37 -1.03 7.60 6.22
C VAL A 37 0.38 8.04 6.58
N LYS A 38 0.94 7.46 7.63
CA LYS A 38 2.36 7.59 7.94
C LYS A 38 3.13 6.57 7.11
N VAL A 39 4.02 7.06 6.25
CA VAL A 39 4.89 6.21 5.44
C VAL A 39 6.27 6.09 6.07
N ASN A 40 6.72 4.87 6.34
CA ASN A 40 8.05 4.57 6.85
C ASN A 40 8.90 3.93 5.75
N CYS A 41 10.14 4.37 5.57
CA CYS A 41 11.07 3.79 4.58
C CYS A 41 12.52 3.75 5.06
N ALA A 42 12.88 4.51 6.09
CA ALA A 42 14.27 4.79 6.41
C ALA A 42 14.95 3.74 7.30
N SER A 43 14.20 2.85 7.97
CA SER A 43 14.81 1.91 8.91
C SER A 43 15.46 0.74 8.19
N GLU A 44 16.57 0.24 8.75
CA GLU A 44 17.28 -0.93 8.23
C GLU A 44 16.37 -2.17 8.19
N GLU A 45 15.49 -2.32 9.19
CA GLU A 45 14.49 -3.38 9.25
C GLU A 45 13.55 -3.35 8.04
N ILE A 46 13.03 -2.17 7.69
CA ILE A 46 12.15 -2.00 6.52
C ILE A 46 12.91 -2.32 5.24
N GLN A 47 14.11 -1.75 5.09
CA GLN A 47 14.94 -1.97 3.92
C GLN A 47 15.34 -3.45 3.75
N SER A 48 15.59 -4.15 4.85
CA SER A 48 15.88 -5.59 4.84
C SER A 48 14.66 -6.42 4.44
N ALA A 49 13.49 -6.13 5.02
CA ALA A 49 12.24 -6.80 4.67
C ALA A 49 11.89 -6.61 3.18
N CYS A 50 12.09 -5.41 2.66
CA CYS A 50 11.90 -5.08 1.25
C CYS A 50 12.83 -5.88 0.32
N ARG A 51 14.12 -6.03 0.67
CA ARG A 51 15.06 -6.86 -0.12
C ARG A 51 14.67 -8.34 -0.12
N SER A 52 14.22 -8.86 1.02
CA SER A 52 13.78 -10.26 1.13
C SER A 52 12.59 -10.55 0.21
N LYS A 53 11.58 -9.68 0.22
CA LYS A 53 10.39 -9.83 -0.64
C LYS A 53 10.73 -9.80 -2.14
N SER A 54 11.65 -8.93 -2.56
CA SER A 54 12.10 -8.90 -3.95
C SER A 54 12.84 -10.16 -4.38
N SER A 55 13.61 -10.78 -3.46
CA SER A 55 14.33 -12.02 -3.77
C SER A 55 13.42 -13.23 -3.99
N GLU A 56 12.16 -13.15 -3.56
CA GLU A 56 11.11 -14.15 -3.80
C GLU A 56 10.37 -13.92 -5.12
N GLY A 57 10.79 -12.94 -5.94
CA GLY A 57 10.18 -12.63 -7.23
C GLY A 57 8.90 -11.78 -7.14
N LEU A 58 8.53 -11.34 -5.93
CA LEU A 58 7.38 -10.46 -5.72
C LEU A 58 7.84 -8.99 -5.79
N ILE A 59 7.31 -8.23 -6.76
CA ILE A 59 7.50 -6.77 -6.81
C ILE A 59 6.54 -6.15 -5.78
N ALA A 60 6.96 -6.13 -4.52
CA ALA A 60 6.26 -5.41 -3.46
C ALA A 60 6.92 -4.04 -3.26
N LEU A 61 6.23 -2.96 -3.66
CA LEU A 61 6.71 -1.60 -3.39
C LEU A 61 6.47 -1.15 -1.95
N GLY A 62 5.66 -1.89 -1.18
CA GLY A 62 5.43 -1.65 0.24
C GLY A 62 4.84 -2.85 0.96
N TYR A 63 4.53 -2.67 2.24
CA TYR A 63 3.79 -3.65 3.04
C TYR A 63 3.15 -3.00 4.27
N VAL A 64 2.10 -3.64 4.79
CA VAL A 64 1.45 -3.28 6.06
C VAL A 64 1.71 -4.35 7.11
N VAL A 65 2.13 -3.94 8.31
CA VAL A 65 2.19 -4.83 9.48
C VAL A 65 0.79 -4.98 10.05
N ARG A 66 0.29 -6.22 10.11
CA ARG A 66 -1.00 -6.56 10.72
C ARG A 66 -0.78 -7.24 12.05
N PHE A 67 -1.41 -6.71 13.09
CA PHE A 67 -1.41 -7.33 14.40
C PHE A 67 -2.71 -8.13 14.59
N SER A 68 -2.61 -9.37 15.03
CA SER A 68 -3.74 -10.29 15.17
C SER A 68 -4.72 -9.91 16.29
N ASP A 69 -4.25 -9.18 17.29
CA ASP A 69 -5.03 -8.67 18.42
C ASP A 69 -5.90 -7.45 18.07
N LYS A 70 -5.59 -6.76 16.96
CA LYS A 70 -6.33 -5.58 16.48
C LYS A 70 -6.57 -5.70 14.97
N PRO A 71 -7.59 -6.46 14.54
CA PRO A 71 -7.89 -6.60 13.12
C PRO A 71 -8.22 -5.25 12.50
N THR A 72 -7.57 -4.95 11.38
CA THR A 72 -7.81 -3.75 10.60
C THR A 72 -9.13 -3.85 9.83
N SER A 73 -9.81 -2.70 9.69
CA SER A 73 -11.02 -2.57 8.87
C SER A 73 -11.12 -1.16 8.31
N CYS A 74 -12.04 -0.90 7.38
CA CYS A 74 -12.24 0.44 6.83
C CYS A 74 -12.70 1.46 7.89
N MET A 75 -13.29 1.00 9.00
CA MET A 75 -13.69 1.83 10.15
C MET A 75 -12.57 2.00 11.18
N ASN A 76 -11.62 1.06 11.23
CA ASN A 76 -10.47 1.08 12.12
C ASN A 76 -9.20 0.65 11.36
N PRO A 77 -8.67 1.51 10.47
CA PRO A 77 -7.53 1.14 9.65
C PRO A 77 -6.22 1.23 10.42
N SER A 78 -5.21 0.46 9.99
CA SER A 78 -3.82 0.80 10.29
C SER A 78 -3.50 2.15 9.65
N ARG A 79 -2.68 2.95 10.31
CA ARG A 79 -2.26 4.29 9.83
C ARG A 79 -0.80 4.34 9.43
N GLU A 80 -0.17 3.18 9.29
CA GLU A 80 1.24 3.06 8.93
C GLU A 80 1.42 2.08 7.77
N VAL A 81 2.26 2.47 6.81
CA VAL A 81 2.72 1.64 5.69
C VAL A 81 4.24 1.71 5.64
N ASN A 82 4.88 0.58 5.39
CA ASN A 82 6.31 0.52 5.12
C ASN A 82 6.53 0.50 3.61
N TRP A 83 7.46 1.32 3.11
CA TRP A 83 7.70 1.54 1.69
C TRP A 83 9.13 1.14 1.30
N CYS A 84 9.25 0.45 0.17
CA CYS A 84 10.48 -0.20 -0.27
C CYS A 84 11.36 0.64 -1.20
N GLU A 85 10.93 1.86 -1.56
CA GLU A 85 11.68 2.83 -2.37
C GLU A 85 12.31 2.25 -3.66
N GLN A 86 11.69 1.21 -4.24
CA GLN A 86 12.18 0.59 -5.46
C GLN A 86 11.80 1.43 -6.68
N PRO A 87 12.73 1.64 -7.63
CA PRO A 87 12.42 2.29 -8.89
C PRO A 87 11.27 1.58 -9.60
N SER A 88 10.29 2.36 -10.04
CA SER A 88 9.04 1.88 -10.65
C SER A 88 8.40 3.01 -11.46
N SER A 89 7.50 2.69 -12.40
CA SER A 89 6.70 3.70 -13.10
C SER A 89 5.77 4.46 -12.15
N ARG A 90 5.36 5.68 -12.53
CA ARG A 90 4.45 6.50 -11.69
C ARG A 90 3.13 5.77 -11.40
N ASP A 91 2.57 5.13 -12.42
CA ASP A 91 1.32 4.38 -12.31
C ASP A 91 1.48 3.18 -11.37
N CYS A 92 2.60 2.45 -11.48
CA CYS A 92 2.94 1.35 -10.57
C CYS A 92 2.95 1.81 -9.11
N ARG A 93 3.63 2.94 -8.80
CA ARG A 93 3.67 3.48 -7.43
C ARG A 93 2.28 3.78 -6.89
N ALA A 94 1.42 4.38 -7.69
CA ALA A 94 0.06 4.73 -7.29
C ALA A 94 -0.79 3.49 -7.03
N ILE A 95 -0.74 2.52 -7.92
CA ILE A 95 -1.45 1.25 -7.81
C ILE A 95 -0.97 0.45 -6.61
N SER A 96 0.34 0.33 -6.41
CA SER A 96 0.90 -0.35 -5.23
C SER A 96 0.55 0.36 -3.94
N MET A 97 0.58 1.70 -3.90
CA MET A 97 0.14 2.43 -2.71
C MET A 97 -1.33 2.14 -2.39
N VAL A 98 -2.22 2.12 -3.38
CA VAL A 98 -3.63 1.76 -3.19
C VAL A 98 -3.78 0.33 -2.66
N HIS A 99 -3.00 -0.62 -3.18
CA HIS A 99 -2.97 -2.00 -2.70
C HIS A 99 -2.62 -2.08 -1.20
N GLU A 100 -1.53 -1.43 -0.80
CA GLU A 100 -1.10 -1.42 0.61
C GLU A 100 -2.08 -0.68 1.51
N LEU A 101 -2.64 0.43 1.05
CA LEU A 101 -3.67 1.15 1.81
C LEU A 101 -4.95 0.34 1.95
N ALA A 102 -5.33 -0.45 0.94
CA ALA A 102 -6.45 -1.36 1.05
C ALA A 102 -6.19 -2.40 2.15
N HIS A 103 -4.97 -2.95 2.21
CA HIS A 103 -4.56 -3.83 3.31
C HIS A 103 -4.62 -3.14 4.68
N ALA A 104 -4.19 -1.88 4.77
CA ALA A 104 -4.30 -1.08 5.98
C ALA A 104 -5.77 -0.84 6.39
N CYS A 105 -6.67 -0.76 5.41
CA CYS A 105 -8.12 -0.68 5.58
C CYS A 105 -8.81 -2.06 5.74
N GLY A 106 -8.07 -3.14 5.96
CA GLY A 106 -8.61 -4.46 6.29
C GLY A 106 -8.97 -5.35 5.10
N TRP A 107 -8.72 -4.92 3.88
CA TRP A 107 -8.90 -5.75 2.69
C TRP A 107 -7.89 -6.91 2.67
N ARG A 108 -8.31 -8.08 2.17
CA ARG A 108 -7.47 -9.27 1.98
C ARG A 108 -7.50 -9.68 0.51
N HIS A 109 -6.41 -10.26 0.02
CA HIS A 109 -6.37 -10.86 -1.32
C HIS A 109 -7.54 -11.82 -1.53
N GLY A 110 -8.07 -11.85 -2.76
CA GLY A 110 -9.16 -12.72 -3.21
C GLY A 110 -10.56 -12.26 -2.81
N GLN A 111 -10.74 -11.04 -2.30
CA GLN A 111 -12.06 -10.51 -1.94
C GLN A 111 -12.82 -9.92 -3.13
N GLY A 112 -12.18 -9.68 -4.29
CA GLY A 112 -12.84 -9.21 -5.50
C GLY A 112 -13.45 -7.81 -5.38
N LEU A 113 -12.88 -6.93 -4.53
CA LEU A 113 -13.41 -5.59 -4.25
C LEU A 113 -12.85 -4.49 -5.18
N GLY A 114 -12.31 -4.89 -6.34
CA GLY A 114 -11.69 -3.98 -7.30
C GLY A 114 -10.35 -3.40 -6.83
N VAL A 115 -9.70 -4.01 -5.85
CA VAL A 115 -8.34 -3.64 -5.45
C VAL A 115 -7.35 -4.20 -6.47
N PRO A 116 -6.42 -3.40 -7.00
CA PRO A 116 -5.39 -3.89 -7.91
C PRO A 116 -4.54 -4.99 -7.27
N GLY A 117 -4.15 -6.01 -8.04
CA GLY A 117 -3.44 -7.18 -7.53
C GLY A 117 -4.26 -7.99 -6.54
N ASP A 118 -5.52 -8.31 -6.88
CA ASP A 118 -6.43 -9.00 -5.96
C ASP A 118 -5.91 -10.38 -5.53
N ASP A 119 -5.13 -11.04 -6.38
CA ASP A 119 -4.44 -12.31 -6.13
C ASP A 119 -3.07 -12.16 -5.44
N GLY A 120 -2.63 -10.94 -5.17
CA GLY A 120 -1.31 -10.62 -4.64
C GLY A 120 -0.25 -10.35 -5.70
N GLU A 121 -0.60 -10.47 -6.99
CA GLU A 121 0.29 -10.11 -8.09
C GLU A 121 -0.05 -8.73 -8.64
N LEU A 122 0.84 -7.77 -8.40
CA LEU A 122 0.75 -6.46 -9.03
C LEU A 122 1.42 -6.53 -10.40
N LEU A 123 0.59 -6.62 -11.45
CA LEU A 123 1.04 -6.49 -12.83
C LEU A 123 1.37 -5.02 -13.09
N CYS A 124 2.60 -4.62 -12.77
CA CYS A 124 3.08 -3.28 -12.98
C CYS A 124 4.50 -3.33 -13.56
N GLU A 125 4.68 -2.76 -14.75
CA GLU A 125 5.99 -2.60 -15.42
C GLU A 125 6.69 -1.30 -15.00
#